data_AF-A0A1X0N1C6-F1
#
_entry.id   AF-A0A1X0N1C6-F1
#
_cell.length_a   1.000
_cell.length_b   1.000
_cell.length_c   1.000
_cell.angle_alpha   90.00
_cell.angle_beta   90.00
_cell.angle_gamma   90.00
#
_symmetry.space_group_name_H-M   'P 1'
#
loop_
_entity.id
_entity.type
_entity.pdbx_description
1 polymer ?
#
loop_
_entity_poly.entity_id
_entity_poly.type
_entity_poly.pdbx_seq_one_letter_code
_entity_poly.pdbx_strand_id
1 'polypeptide(L)'
;MLSRDQRDPAALPRLLLALLAVALLWPGIRLSELNPAVLLQAENARTMGGFLAGFWPPAHDPEFLSLLIDATLQTLAIATAGMALALLLAIPASLLASSALSLSAASRAGRPGWLGQCLRWPVRGLLIFLRSVPEIVWALLFVRAVGLGPTAGVLAI
;
A
#
# COMPACT_ATOMS: atom_id res chain seq x y z
N MET A 1 -35.80 22.34 -35.66
CA MET A 1 -36.19 21.51 -34.51
C MET A 1 -35.30 20.27 -34.51
N LEU A 2 -34.23 20.24 -33.71
CA LEU A 2 -33.37 19.05 -33.57
C LEU A 2 -33.94 18.19 -32.45
N SER A 3 -34.50 17.02 -32.81
CA SER A 3 -34.98 16.04 -31.84
C SER A 3 -33.76 15.45 -31.12
N ARG A 4 -33.63 15.70 -29.82
CA ARG A 4 -32.59 15.08 -28.99
C ARG A 4 -32.96 13.62 -28.78
N ASP A 5 -32.34 12.72 -29.53
CA ASP A 5 -32.43 11.29 -29.30
C ASP A 5 -31.81 10.99 -27.92
N GLN A 6 -32.66 10.69 -26.93
CA GLN A 6 -32.27 10.50 -25.52
C GLN A 6 -31.80 9.08 -25.20
N ARG A 7 -31.74 8.19 -26.21
CA ARG A 7 -31.38 6.78 -25.99
C ARG A 7 -29.87 6.62 -26.05
N ASP A 8 -29.25 6.51 -24.89
CA ASP A 8 -27.83 6.15 -24.74
C ASP A 8 -27.58 4.78 -25.41
N PRO A 9 -26.88 4.71 -26.55
CA PRO A 9 -26.70 3.47 -27.31
C PRO A 9 -25.85 2.43 -26.54
N ALA A 10 -25.18 2.84 -25.45
CA ALA A 10 -24.40 1.98 -24.58
C ALA A 10 -25.16 1.54 -23.31
N ALA A 11 -26.46 1.81 -23.17
CA ALA A 11 -27.23 1.46 -21.97
C ALA A 11 -27.27 -0.06 -21.72
N LEU A 12 -27.52 -0.87 -22.76
CA LEU A 12 -27.54 -2.34 -22.66
C LEU A 12 -26.19 -2.95 -22.23
N PRO A 13 -25.05 -2.65 -22.87
CA PRO A 13 -23.77 -3.21 -22.44
C PRO A 13 -23.36 -2.74 -21.04
N ARG A 14 -23.66 -1.49 -20.65
CA ARG A 14 -23.42 -1.01 -19.27
C ARG A 14 -24.28 -1.74 -18.24
N LEU A 15 -25.55 -2.02 -18.57
CA LEU A 15 -26.47 -2.74 -17.68
C LEU A 15 -26.03 -4.21 -17.53
N LEU A 16 -25.59 -4.85 -18.61
CA LEU A 16 -25.02 -6.20 -18.58
C LEU A 16 -23.72 -6.26 -17.76
N LEU A 17 -22.81 -5.29 -17.94
CA LEU A 17 -21.59 -5.20 -17.13
C LEU A 17 -21.91 -4.95 -15.65
N ALA A 18 -22.88 -4.09 -15.34
CA ALA A 18 -23.32 -3.84 -13.96
C ALA A 18 -23.91 -5.11 -13.32
N LEU A 19 -24.78 -5.83 -14.04
CA LEU A 19 -25.34 -7.09 -13.57
C LEU A 19 -24.25 -8.16 -13.37
N LEU A 20 -23.29 -8.26 -14.28
CA LEU A 20 -22.17 -9.19 -14.16
C LEU A 20 -21.26 -8.83 -12.97
N ALA A 21 -20.97 -7.55 -12.76
CA ALA A 21 -20.24 -7.08 -11.59
C ALA A 21 -20.98 -7.41 -10.30
N VAL A 22 -22.29 -7.16 -10.23
CA VAL A 22 -23.11 -7.52 -9.05
C VAL A 22 -23.13 -9.03 -8.82
N ALA A 23 -23.30 -9.84 -9.87
CA ALA A 23 -23.31 -11.29 -9.78
C ALA A 23 -21.96 -11.85 -9.29
N LEU A 24 -20.85 -11.23 -9.69
CA LEU A 24 -19.50 -11.63 -9.27
C LEU A 24 -19.15 -11.15 -7.85
N LEU A 25 -19.59 -9.95 -7.47
CA LEU A 25 -19.34 -9.36 -6.15
C LEU A 25 -20.25 -9.94 -5.06
N TRP A 26 -21.45 -10.39 -5.41
CA TRP A 26 -22.42 -10.99 -4.49
C TRP A 26 -21.85 -12.16 -3.66
N PRO A 27 -21.23 -13.20 -4.26
CA PRO A 27 -20.60 -14.27 -3.49
C PRO A 27 -19.41 -13.75 -2.66
N GLY A 28 -18.68 -12.74 -3.14
CA GLY A 28 -17.62 -12.08 -2.38
C GLY A 28 -18.13 -11.44 -1.09
N ILE A 29 -19.28 -10.75 -1.15
CA ILE A 29 -19.92 -10.14 0.03
C ILE A 29 -20.37 -11.22 1.03
N ARG A 30 -20.93 -12.34 0.54
CA ARG A 30 -21.39 -13.44 1.38
C ARG A 30 -20.23 -14.19 2.05
N LEU A 31 -19.11 -14.37 1.35
CA LEU A 31 -17.90 -15.02 1.88
C LEU A 31 -17.12 -14.12 2.84
N SER A 32 -17.22 -12.79 2.68
CA SER A 32 -16.48 -11.84 3.50
C SER A 32 -17.11 -11.57 4.87
N GLU A 33 -18.22 -12.24 5.23
CA GLU A 33 -19.02 -12.02 6.46
C GLU A 33 -19.48 -10.55 6.66
N LEU A 34 -19.33 -9.71 5.63
CA LEU A 34 -19.69 -8.30 5.66
C LEU A 34 -21.20 -8.16 5.59
N ASN A 35 -21.86 -8.26 6.74
CA ASN A 35 -23.29 -8.00 6.87
C ASN A 35 -23.50 -6.54 7.30
N PRO A 36 -23.80 -5.60 6.38
CA PRO A 36 -24.02 -4.19 6.73
C PRO A 36 -25.21 -4.00 7.67
N ALA A 37 -26.14 -4.96 7.74
CA ALA A 37 -27.24 -4.91 8.68
C ALA A 37 -26.76 -5.03 10.14
N VAL A 38 -25.63 -5.73 10.40
CA VAL A 38 -25.03 -5.84 11.73
C VAL A 38 -24.48 -4.51 12.21
N LEU A 39 -23.89 -3.71 11.31
CA LEU A 39 -23.42 -2.36 11.63
C LEU A 39 -24.60 -1.42 11.98
N LEU A 40 -25.75 -1.62 11.35
CA LEU A 40 -26.98 -0.83 11.58
C LEU A 40 -27.84 -1.34 12.74
N GLN A 41 -27.46 -2.43 13.40
CA GLN A 41 -28.16 -2.89 14.59
C GLN A 41 -28.08 -1.82 15.69
N ALA A 42 -29.20 -1.58 16.37
CA ALA A 42 -29.31 -0.54 17.39
C ALA A 42 -28.27 -0.68 18.51
N GLU A 43 -27.84 -1.90 18.83
CA GLU A 43 -26.81 -2.16 19.83
C GLU A 43 -25.42 -1.71 19.35
N ASN A 44 -25.01 -2.13 18.16
CA ASN A 44 -23.74 -1.72 17.57
C ASN A 44 -23.67 -0.22 17.30
N ALA A 45 -24.76 0.37 16.79
CA ALA A 45 -24.85 1.80 16.55
C ALA A 45 -24.74 2.62 17.86
N ARG A 46 -25.33 2.13 18.96
CA ARG A 46 -25.19 2.75 20.29
C ARG A 46 -23.77 2.63 20.83
N THR A 47 -23.13 1.47 20.70
CA THR A 47 -21.75 1.27 21.14
C THR A 47 -20.77 2.15 20.36
N MET A 48 -20.89 2.17 19.03
CA MET A 48 -20.11 3.07 18.17
C MET A 48 -20.37 4.55 18.53
N GLY A 49 -21.63 4.92 18.71
CA GLY A 49 -22.01 6.28 19.13
C GLY A 49 -21.42 6.67 20.49
N GLY A 50 -21.39 5.75 21.46
CA GLY A 50 -20.78 5.98 22.76
C GLY A 50 -19.27 6.16 22.68
N PHE A 51 -18.58 5.34 21.89
CA PHE A 51 -17.14 5.51 21.62
C PHE A 51 -16.86 6.85 20.93
N LEU A 52 -17.64 7.20 19.91
CA LEU A 52 -17.49 8.47 19.18
C LEU A 52 -17.77 9.68 20.06
N ALA A 53 -18.80 9.61 20.90
CA ALA A 53 -19.11 10.64 21.88
C ALA A 53 -17.99 10.79 22.91
N GLY A 54 -17.30 9.71 23.26
CA GLY A 54 -16.13 9.73 24.15
C GLY A 54 -14.92 10.49 23.61
N PHE A 55 -14.85 10.73 22.28
CA PHE A 55 -13.81 11.57 21.68
C PHE A 55 -14.16 13.07 21.68
N TRP A 56 -15.35 13.45 22.14
CA TRP A 56 -15.82 14.84 22.18
C TRP A 56 -16.19 15.28 23.61
N PRO A 57 -15.59 16.37 24.15
CA PRO A 57 -14.60 17.25 23.53
C PRO A 57 -13.20 16.61 23.50
N PRO A 58 -12.34 16.95 22.52
CA PRO A 58 -10.98 16.43 22.45
C PRO A 58 -10.18 16.80 23.70
N ALA A 59 -9.23 15.95 24.07
CA ALA A 59 -8.35 16.22 25.20
C ALA A 59 -7.44 17.41 24.90
N HIS A 60 -7.48 18.43 25.76
CA HIS A 60 -6.63 19.63 25.69
C HIS A 60 -5.55 19.64 26.78
N ASP A 61 -5.31 18.48 27.39
CA ASP A 61 -4.28 18.35 28.41
C ASP A 61 -2.89 18.56 27.78
N PRO A 62 -2.05 19.45 28.34
CA PRO A 62 -0.76 19.80 27.74
C PRO A 62 0.21 18.63 27.66
N GLU A 63 0.19 17.70 28.63
CA GLU A 63 1.04 16.50 28.61
C GLU A 63 0.60 15.52 27.51
N PHE A 64 -0.72 15.37 27.34
CA PHE A 64 -1.27 14.59 26.23
C PHE A 64 -0.90 15.19 24.87
N LEU A 65 -1.00 16.51 24.71
CA LEU A 65 -0.67 17.18 23.45
C LEU A 65 0.83 17.07 23.12
N SER A 66 1.73 17.18 24.10
CA SER A 66 3.16 16.97 23.85
C SER A 66 3.44 15.53 23.42
N LEU A 67 2.84 14.55 24.10
CA LEU A 67 2.96 13.13 23.72
C LEU A 67 2.42 12.87 22.30
N LEU A 68 1.28 13.48 21.95
CA LEU A 68 0.68 13.34 20.62
C LEU A 68 1.60 13.91 19.53
N ILE A 69 2.19 15.09 19.76
CA ILE A 69 3.13 15.69 18.83
C ILE A 69 4.37 14.81 18.68
N ASP A 70 4.94 14.33 19.79
CA ASP A 70 6.11 13.45 19.77
C ASP A 70 5.82 12.15 19.00
N ALA A 71 4.69 11.50 19.24
CA ALA A 71 4.28 10.30 18.53
C ALA A 71 4.05 10.54 17.03
N THR A 72 3.47 11.69 16.68
CA THR A 72 3.25 12.09 15.29
C THR A 72 4.58 12.34 14.57
N LEU A 73 5.50 13.07 15.21
CA LEU A 73 6.84 13.32 14.70
C LEU A 73 7.65 12.03 14.59
N GLN A 74 7.50 11.11 15.54
CA GLN A 74 8.14 9.79 15.47
C GLN A 74 7.65 8.99 14.26
N THR A 75 6.35 9.02 13.96
CA THR A 75 5.78 8.36 12.77
C THR A 75 6.35 8.96 11.48
N LEU A 76 6.40 10.30 11.40
CA LEU A 76 6.99 11.01 10.26
C LEU A 76 8.48 10.71 10.11
N ALA A 77 9.23 10.68 11.22
CA ALA A 77 10.65 10.37 11.23
C ALA A 77 10.92 8.94 10.74
N ILE A 78 10.13 7.96 11.21
CA ILE A 78 10.23 6.56 10.76
C ILE A 78 9.96 6.47 9.25
N ALA A 79 8.85 7.04 8.78
CA ALA A 79 8.47 6.97 7.37
C ALA A 79 9.50 7.68 6.46
N THR A 80 9.99 8.85 6.88
CA THR A 80 10.98 9.63 6.12
C THR A 80 12.34 8.92 6.08
N ALA A 81 12.80 8.39 7.22
CA ALA A 81 14.06 7.66 7.29
C ALA A 81 14.01 6.36 6.48
N GLY A 82 12.93 5.58 6.60
CA GLY A 82 12.74 4.36 5.81
C GLY A 82 12.69 4.66 4.32
N MET A 83 11.92 5.68 3.92
CA MET A 83 11.86 6.09 2.51
C MET A 83 13.21 6.57 1.98
N ALA A 84 13.97 7.34 2.76
CA ALA A 84 15.30 7.81 2.37
C ALA A 84 16.27 6.63 2.16
N LEU A 85 16.29 5.65 3.07
CA LEU A 85 17.09 4.43 2.93
C LEU A 85 16.62 3.57 1.75
N ALA A 86 15.31 3.41 1.57
CA ALA A 86 14.73 2.68 0.46
C ALA A 86 15.12 3.30 -0.88
N LEU A 87 15.05 4.62 -1.03
CA LEU A 87 15.49 5.33 -2.24
C LEU A 87 17.00 5.17 -2.47
N LEU A 88 17.81 5.32 -1.42
CA LEU A 88 19.26 5.17 -1.49
C LEU A 88 19.67 3.79 -2.02
N LEU A 89 18.93 2.73 -1.67
CA LEU A 89 19.18 1.37 -2.14
C LEU A 89 18.47 1.05 -3.47
N ALA A 90 17.25 1.54 -3.67
CA ALA A 90 16.43 1.24 -4.84
C ALA A 90 16.94 1.94 -6.10
N ILE A 91 17.48 3.15 -6.00
CA ILE A 91 18.07 3.87 -7.15
C ILE A 91 19.21 3.05 -7.77
N PRO A 92 20.29 2.68 -7.06
CA PRO A 92 21.36 1.88 -7.65
C PRO A 92 20.86 0.48 -8.07
N ALA A 93 20.02 -0.18 -7.27
CA ALA A 93 19.49 -1.50 -7.62
C ALA A 93 18.63 -1.48 -8.90
N SER A 94 17.81 -0.45 -9.09
CA SER A 94 16.98 -0.28 -10.30
C SER A 94 17.80 0.07 -11.53
N LEU A 95 18.86 0.88 -11.39
CA LEU A 95 19.82 1.15 -12.46
C LEU A 95 20.57 -0.11 -12.90
N LEU A 96 20.96 -0.96 -11.94
CA LEU A 96 21.59 -2.25 -12.23
C LEU A 96 20.61 -3.24 -12.89
N ALA A 97 19.33 -3.23 -12.48
CA ALA A 97 18.30 -4.13 -13.00
C ALA A 97 17.68 -3.69 -14.34
N SER A 98 17.77 -2.41 -14.69
CA SER A 98 17.19 -1.83 -15.92
C SER A 98 18.14 -1.92 -17.11
N SER A 99 17.63 -2.39 -18.24
CA SER A 99 18.35 -2.41 -19.53
C SER A 99 18.36 -1.06 -20.24
N ALA A 100 17.52 -0.10 -19.82
CA ALA A 100 17.27 1.15 -20.55
C ALA A 100 18.27 2.29 -20.25
N LEU A 101 18.97 2.25 -19.10
CA LEU A 101 20.00 3.24 -18.73
C LEU A 101 21.44 2.70 -18.79
N SER A 102 21.63 1.49 -19.30
CA SER A 102 22.98 0.96 -19.48
C SER A 102 23.67 1.70 -20.63
N LEU A 103 24.63 2.57 -20.29
CA LEU A 103 25.60 3.17 -21.20
C LEU A 103 26.30 2.12 -22.11
N SER A 104 26.28 0.84 -21.70
CA SER A 104 26.81 -0.30 -22.46
C SER A 104 25.85 -0.84 -23.54
N ALA A 105 24.53 -0.61 -23.41
CA ALA A 105 23.55 -0.93 -24.46
C ALA A 105 23.43 0.21 -25.50
N ALA A 106 23.62 1.46 -25.08
CA ALA A 106 23.67 2.63 -25.96
C ALA A 106 24.93 2.64 -26.85
N SER A 107 26.07 2.14 -26.35
CA SER A 107 27.33 2.03 -27.11
C SER A 107 27.46 0.76 -27.96
N ARG A 108 26.57 -0.24 -27.79
CA ARG A 108 26.68 -1.56 -28.44
C ARG A 108 25.38 -2.03 -29.09
N ALA A 109 24.67 -1.12 -29.77
CA ALA A 109 23.54 -1.43 -30.66
C ALA A 109 22.54 -2.46 -30.09
N GLY A 110 22.15 -2.31 -28.82
CA GLY A 110 21.05 -3.10 -28.25
C GLY A 110 21.35 -4.56 -27.90
N ARG A 111 22.61 -5.02 -27.89
CA ARG A 111 22.96 -6.38 -27.43
C ARG A 111 23.59 -6.36 -26.03
N PRO A 112 22.85 -6.72 -24.97
CA PRO A 112 23.44 -6.86 -23.65
C PRO A 112 24.50 -7.96 -23.67
N GLY A 113 25.72 -7.67 -23.21
CA GLY A 113 26.72 -8.72 -23.02
C GLY A 113 26.24 -9.76 -22.02
N TRP A 114 26.51 -11.04 -22.27
CA TRP A 114 26.16 -12.17 -21.41
C TRP A 114 26.49 -11.91 -19.93
N LEU A 115 27.66 -11.34 -19.63
CA LEU A 115 28.07 -10.96 -18.27
C LEU A 115 27.11 -9.96 -17.60
N GLY A 116 26.60 -8.99 -18.35
CA GLY A 116 25.61 -8.03 -17.84
C GLY A 116 24.24 -8.66 -17.62
N GLN A 117 23.87 -9.68 -18.41
CA GLN A 117 22.64 -10.45 -18.21
C GLN A 117 22.73 -11.32 -16.95
N CYS A 118 23.86 -12.01 -16.75
CA CYS A 118 24.09 -12.87 -15.59
C CYS A 118 24.08 -12.10 -14.26
N LEU A 119 24.59 -10.88 -14.22
CA LEU A 119 24.58 -10.06 -13.00
C LEU A 119 23.18 -9.45 -12.70
N ARG A 120 22.30 -9.35 -13.71
CA ARG A 120 20.96 -8.77 -13.55
C ARG A 120 19.95 -9.73 -12.93
N TRP A 121 20.02 -11.01 -13.28
CA TRP A 121 19.15 -12.04 -12.73
C TRP A 121 19.15 -12.11 -11.20
N PRO A 122 20.30 -12.11 -10.49
CA PRO A 122 20.30 -12.12 -9.03
C PRO A 122 19.74 -10.82 -8.43
N VAL A 123 20.04 -9.65 -9.01
CA VAL A 123 19.49 -8.37 -8.53
C VAL A 123 17.96 -8.34 -8.67
N ARG A 124 17.44 -8.78 -9.82
CA ARG A 124 16.00 -8.91 -10.05
C ARG A 124 15.36 -9.92 -9.10
N GLY A 125 15.98 -11.08 -8.92
CA GLY A 125 15.53 -12.11 -8.00
C GLY A 125 15.45 -11.59 -6.56
N LEU A 126 16.47 -10.86 -6.12
CA LEU A 126 16.51 -10.24 -4.79
C LEU A 126 15.39 -9.21 -4.62
N LEU A 127 15.19 -8.32 -5.60
CA LEU A 127 14.12 -7.31 -5.55
C LEU A 127 12.72 -7.97 -5.54
N ILE A 128 12.51 -9.02 -6.33
CA ILE A 128 11.26 -9.78 -6.34
C ILE A 128 11.05 -10.46 -4.98
N PHE A 129 12.09 -11.09 -4.42
CA PHE A 129 12.02 -11.75 -3.12
C PHE A 129 11.68 -10.76 -1.99
N LEU A 130 12.43 -9.67 -1.89
CA LEU A 130 12.21 -8.62 -0.87
C LEU A 130 10.78 -8.08 -0.93
N ARG A 131 10.19 -7.95 -2.13
CA ARG A 131 8.81 -7.49 -2.33
C ARG A 131 7.74 -8.56 -2.15
N SER A 132 8.09 -9.84 -2.28
CA SER A 132 7.13 -10.94 -2.15
C SER A 132 6.89 -11.30 -0.67
N VAL A 133 7.87 -11.02 0.18
CA VAL A 133 7.76 -11.21 1.62
C VAL A 133 6.90 -10.08 2.21
N PRO A 134 5.82 -10.38 2.95
CA PRO A 134 5.04 -9.35 3.63
C PRO A 134 5.88 -8.54 4.62
N GLU A 135 5.66 -7.23 4.66
CA GLU A 135 6.35 -6.30 5.57
C GLU A 135 6.27 -6.71 7.05
N ILE A 136 5.19 -7.37 7.46
CA ILE A 136 4.99 -7.89 8.82
C ILE A 136 6.09 -8.90 9.18
N VAL A 137 6.51 -9.73 8.24
CA VAL A 137 7.59 -10.72 8.47
C VAL A 137 8.91 -10.01 8.73
N TRP A 138 9.23 -8.97 7.95
CA TRP A 138 10.41 -8.15 8.16
C TRP A 138 10.36 -7.43 9.51
N ALA A 139 9.23 -6.84 9.86
CA ALA A 139 9.03 -6.19 11.15
C ALA A 139 9.32 -7.14 12.32
N LEU A 140 8.75 -8.35 12.30
CA LEU A 140 8.99 -9.33 13.36
C LEU A 140 10.45 -9.78 13.44
N LEU A 141 11.13 -9.95 12.31
CA LEU A 141 12.54 -10.32 12.25
C LEU A 141 13.42 -9.20 12.83
N PHE A 142 13.21 -7.95 12.40
CA PHE A 142 14.00 -6.81 12.86
C PHE A 142 13.72 -6.43 14.32
N VAL A 143 12.48 -6.60 14.80
CA VAL A 143 12.16 -6.48 16.23
C VAL A 143 12.96 -7.50 17.05
N ARG A 144 13.13 -8.73 16.54
CA ARG A 144 13.94 -9.73 17.23
C ARG A 144 15.44 -9.47 17.19
N ALA A 145 15.93 -8.86 16.10
CA ALA A 145 17.34 -8.58 15.91
C ALA A 145 17.83 -7.32 16.64
N VAL A 146 17.04 -6.24 16.58
CA VAL A 146 17.41 -4.90 17.08
C VAL A 146 16.64 -4.52 18.35
N GLY A 147 15.55 -5.22 18.66
CA GLY A 147 14.66 -4.92 19.77
C GLY A 147 13.41 -4.13 19.34
N LEU A 148 12.51 -3.90 20.30
CA LEU A 148 11.34 -3.05 20.09
C LEU A 148 11.78 -1.59 19.99
N GLY A 149 11.53 -0.94 18.85
CA GLY A 149 11.85 0.45 18.67
C GLY A 149 11.60 0.98 17.25
N PRO A 150 11.77 2.31 17.05
CA PRO A 150 11.58 2.96 15.75
C PRO A 150 12.45 2.37 14.64
N THR A 151 13.66 1.94 15.01
CA THR A 151 14.67 1.38 14.09
C THR A 151 14.19 0.11 13.40
N ALA A 152 13.47 -0.77 14.10
CA ALA A 152 12.88 -1.97 13.51
C ALA A 152 11.81 -1.59 12.47
N GLY A 153 11.02 -0.56 12.74
CA GLY A 153 10.04 -0.02 11.79
C GLY A 153 10.70 0.57 10.55
N VAL A 154 11.77 1.34 10.71
CA VAL A 154 12.54 1.94 9.60
C VAL A 154 13.15 0.89 8.68
N LEU A 155 13.63 -0.24 9.22
CA LEU A 155 14.26 -1.31 8.43
C LEU A 155 13.26 -2.27 7.77
N ALA A 156 12.05 -2.36 8.30
CA ALA A 156 11.02 -3.27 7.79
C ALA A 156 10.32 -2.74 6.52
N ILE A 157 10.31 -1.41 6.34
CA ILE A 157 9.68 -0.70 5.20
C ILE A 157 10.70 -0.40 4.11
#